data_AF-A0A3A5AS81-F1
#
_entry.id   AF-A0A3A5AS81-F1
#
_cell.length_a   1.000
_cell.length_b   1.000
_cell.length_c   1.000
_cell.angle_alpha   90.00
_cell.angle_beta   90.00
_cell.angle_gamma   90.00
#
_symmetry.space_group_name_H-M   'P 1'
#
loop_
_entity.id
_entity.type
_entity.pdbx_description
1 polymer ?
#
loop_
_entity_poly.entity_id
_entity_poly.type
_entity_poly.pdbx_seq_one_letter_code
_entity_poly.pdbx_strand_id
1 'polypeptide(L)' 'MNPKKKKSAMKVCRTCRFWSDKHKGTCTRIDRGAGQFWVCDEWLEVSDDPGYPPENDVQEGRSG' A
#
# COMPACT_ATOMS: atom_id res chain seq x y z
N MET A 1 1.07 29.88 -6.33
CA MET A 1 1.11 28.41 -6.29
C MET A 1 0.82 27.96 -4.87
N ASN A 2 -0.38 27.44 -4.60
CA ASN A 2 -0.71 26.93 -3.27
C ASN A 2 -0.03 25.56 -3.08
N PRO A 3 0.89 25.37 -2.12
CA PRO A 3 1.41 24.05 -1.83
C PRO A 3 0.25 23.20 -1.32
N LYS A 4 -0.16 22.22 -2.13
CA LYS A 4 -1.10 21.16 -1.73
C LYS A 4 -0.54 20.56 -0.44
N LYS A 5 -1.13 20.94 0.69
CA LYS A 5 -0.81 20.37 2.01
C LYS A 5 -1.09 18.87 1.89
N LYS A 6 -0.05 18.09 1.64
CA LYS A 6 -0.10 16.63 1.74
C LYS A 6 -0.54 16.37 3.17
N LYS A 7 -1.80 16.01 3.38
CA LYS A 7 -2.28 15.56 4.67
C LYS A 7 -1.44 14.33 4.97
N SER A 8 -0.41 14.47 5.81
CA SER A 8 0.40 13.34 6.24
C SER A 8 -0.57 12.31 6.80
N ALA A 9 -0.74 11.20 6.09
CA ALA A 9 -1.54 10.11 6.58
C ALA A 9 -0.96 9.73 7.95
N MET A 10 -1.81 9.60 8.97
CA MET A 10 -1.35 9.12 10.28
C MET A 10 -0.60 7.80 10.06
N LYS A 11 0.59 7.65 10.64
CA LYS A 11 1.40 6.43 10.56
C LYS A 11 0.84 5.34 11.47
N VAL A 12 -0.34 4.82 11.18
CA VAL A 12 -1.03 3.78 11.97
C VAL A 12 -1.25 2.53 11.14
N CYS A 13 -1.46 1.37 11.78
CA CYS A 13 -1.69 0.11 11.06
C CYS A 13 -2.80 0.23 10.02
N ARG A 14 -3.93 0.86 10.31
CA ARG A 14 -5.03 1.05 9.34
C ARG A 14 -4.64 1.73 8.02
N THR A 15 -3.60 2.56 8.02
CA THR A 15 -3.09 3.25 6.83
C THR A 15 -1.80 2.61 6.29
N CYS A 16 -1.43 1.43 6.81
CA CYS A 16 -0.25 0.69 6.42
C CYS A 16 -0.56 -0.28 5.28
N ARG A 17 0.41 -0.50 4.38
CA ARG A 17 0.32 -1.51 3.31
C ARG A 17 0.14 -2.94 3.83
N PHE A 18 0.58 -3.22 5.05
CA PHE A 18 0.47 -4.54 5.65
C PHE A 18 -0.87 -4.80 6.36
N TRP A 19 -1.74 -3.80 6.42
CA TRP A 19 -3.06 -3.96 7.00
C TRP A 19 -4.02 -4.63 6.04
N SER A 20 -4.76 -5.60 6.55
CA SER A 20 -5.79 -6.29 5.77
C SER A 20 -7.11 -6.31 6.51
N ASP A 21 -8.08 -5.58 5.98
CA ASP A 21 -9.47 -5.65 6.44
C ASP A 21 -10.11 -7.01 6.18
N LYS A 22 -9.61 -7.78 5.19
CA LYS A 22 -10.08 -9.14 4.89
C LYS A 22 -9.83 -10.12 6.03
N HIS A 23 -8.76 -9.92 6.80
CA HIS A 23 -8.39 -10.78 7.93
C HIS A 23 -8.80 -10.18 9.28
N LYS A 24 -10.05 -9.69 9.37
CA LYS A 24 -10.64 -9.07 10.57
C LYS A 24 -9.94 -7.79 11.03
N GLY A 25 -9.26 -7.08 10.11
CA GLY A 25 -8.50 -5.88 10.46
C GLY A 25 -7.29 -6.24 11.30
N THR A 26 -6.33 -6.93 10.70
CA THR A 26 -5.06 -7.30 11.34
C THR A 26 -3.87 -6.90 10.46
N CYS A 27 -2.73 -6.65 11.10
CA CYS A 27 -1.47 -6.43 10.40
C CYS A 27 -0.82 -7.77 10.08
N THR A 28 -0.51 -8.04 8.81
CA THR A 28 0.10 -9.30 8.38
C THR A 28 1.54 -9.49 8.87
N ARG A 29 2.20 -8.41 9.30
CA ARG A 29 3.57 -8.44 9.84
C ARG A 29 3.62 -8.63 11.34
N ILE A 30 2.56 -8.30 12.07
CA ILE A 30 2.56 -8.37 13.54
C ILE A 30 1.62 -9.46 14.02
N ASP A 31 2.23 -10.54 14.49
CA ASP A 31 1.57 -11.74 15.01
C ASP A 31 0.79 -11.48 16.31
N ARG A 32 1.14 -10.40 17.05
CA ARG A 32 0.58 -10.09 18.38
C ARG A 32 -0.79 -9.39 18.38
N GLY A 33 -1.49 -9.29 17.25
CA GLY A 33 -2.79 -8.62 17.19
C GLY A 33 -2.67 -7.10 17.24
N ALA A 34 -2.13 -6.53 16.17
CA ALA A 34 -2.09 -5.09 15.93
C ALA A 34 -3.50 -4.47 15.87
N GLY A 35 -3.79 -3.49 16.72
CA GLY A 35 -5.01 -2.69 16.61
C GLY A 35 -4.96 -1.71 15.42
N GLN A 36 -6.13 -1.29 14.91
CA GLN A 36 -6.23 -0.39 13.75
C GLN A 36 -5.50 0.96 13.91
N PHE A 37 -5.37 1.47 15.13
CA PHE A 37 -4.67 2.73 15.43
C PHE A 37 -3.27 2.51 16.03
N TRP A 38 -2.79 1.27 16.03
CA TRP A 38 -1.46 0.98 16.56
C TRP A 38 -0.38 1.48 15.59
N VAL A 39 0.75 1.90 16.15
CA VAL A 39 1.90 2.44 15.42
C VAL A 39 3.05 1.48 15.61
N CYS A 40 3.59 0.97 14.51
CA CYS A 40 4.78 0.11 14.51
C CYS A 40 5.91 0.76 13.73
N ASP A 41 7.16 0.39 14.03
CA ASP A 41 8.34 0.91 13.36
C ASP A 41 8.44 0.45 11.89
N GLU A 42 7.90 -0.73 11.60
CA GLU A 42 7.78 -1.30 10.24
C GLU A 42 6.62 -0.72 9.41
N TRP A 43 6.04 0.41 9.82
CA TRP A 43 4.95 1.02 9.07
C TRP A 43 5.41 1.47 7.68
N LEU A 44 4.75 0.95 6.64
CA LEU A 44 4.92 1.38 5.26
C LEU A 44 3.66 2.06 4.73
N GLU A 45 3.85 3.19 4.08
CA GLU A 45 2.78 3.92 3.38
C GLU A 45 2.17 3.03 2.29
N VAL A 46 0.84 3.01 2.22
CA VAL A 46 0.15 2.49 1.03
C VAL A 46 0.47 3.45 -0.11
N SER A 47 1.47 3.12 -0.91
CA SER A 47 1.66 3.80 -2.19
C SER A 47 0.43 3.51 -3.04
N ASP A 48 -0.44 4.53 -3.17
CA ASP A 48 -1.56 4.59 -4.10
C ASP A 48 -1.05 4.78 -5.54
N ASP A 49 0.00 4.03 -5.91
CA ASP A 49 0.32 3.83 -7.31
C ASP A 49 -0.49 2.60 -7.71
N PRO A 50 -1.67 2.76 -8.34
CA PRO A 50 -2.25 1.71 -9.15
C PRO A 50 -1.33 1.54 -10.36
N GLY A 51 -0.12 1.00 -10.10
CA GLY A 51 0.86 0.67 -11.09
C GLY A 51 0.21 -0.31 -12.05
N TYR A 52 -0.25 0.26 -13.16
CA TYR A 52 -0.23 -0.24 -14.52
C TYR A 52 -0.43 -1.77 -14.63
N PRO A 53 -1.46 -2.26 -15.37
CA PRO A 53 -1.42 -3.65 -15.81
C PRO A 53 -0.03 -3.87 -16.45
N PRO A 54 0.64 -5.02 -16.22
CA PRO A 54 1.86 -5.30 -16.94
C PRO A 54 1.56 -5.07 -18.41
N GLU A 55 2.21 -4.09 -19.03
CA GLU A 55 2.27 -3.97 -20.49
C GLU A 55 2.90 -5.28 -20.97
N ASN A 56 2.04 -6.28 -21.19
CA ASN A 56 2.31 -7.33 -22.14
C ASN A 56 2.14 -6.69 -23.51
N ASP A 57 3.06 -5.78 -23.84
CA ASP A 57 3.45 -5.51 -25.21
C ASP A 57 4.19 -6.76 -25.71
N VAL A 58 3.41 -7.83 -25.93
CA VAL A 58 3.74 -8.81 -26.98
C VAL A 58 3.56 -8.05 -28.29
N GLN A 59 4.57 -7.26 -28.62
CA GLN A 59 4.80 -6.84 -29.98
C GLN A 59 5.37 -8.06 -30.70
N GLU A 60 4.49 -8.95 -31.14
CA GLU A 60 4.81 -10.01 -32.11
C GLU A 60 5.29 -9.30 -33.39
N GLY A 61 6.60 -9.06 -33.43
CA GLY A 61 7.32 -8.64 -34.62
C GLY A 61 7.19 -9.73 -35.66
N ARG A 62 6.20 -9.58 -36.54
CA ARG A 62 6.11 -10.21 -37.84
C ARG A 62 7.35 -9.80 -38.66
N SER A 63 8.39 -10.64 -38.71
CA SER A 63 9.42 -10.64 -39.77
C SER A 63 10.29 -11.90 -39.69
N GLY A 64 10.28 -12.68 -40.77
CA GLY A 64 11.13 -13.84 -41.02
C GLY A 64 10.51 -14.75 -42.04
#